data_AF-A0A1Y3NG58-F1
#
_entry.id   AF-A0A1Y3NG58-F1
#
_cell.length_a   1.000
_cell.length_b   1.000
_cell.length_c   1.000
_cell.angle_alpha   90.00
_cell.angle_beta   90.00
_cell.angle_gamma   90.00
#
_symmetry.space_group_name_H-M   'P 1'
#
loop_
_entity.id
_entity.type
_entity.pdbx_description
1 polymer ?
#
loop_
_entity_poly.entity_id
_entity_poly.type
_entity_poly.pdbx_seq_one_letter_code
_entity_poly.pdbx_strand_id
1 'polypeptide(L)'
;MTLIWDKQKVLEIDVEKYRGVHGDNCPEYSKSDISSNDWCNYSFYCKGDICATKNEDNVIQLQGNSNIIEEYIVDVCESNKFANSGCYQKTPCTSDSHCLSNKCLNSTCVSNKDSPVIKCMDNYYYDYFTFKGRGKIYCGLTDGEYCKKNRECASNEFCTVVVVIKAKKEIL
;
A
#
# COMPACT_ATOMS: atom_id res chain seq x y z
N MET A 1 11.10 -16.27 -6.37
CA MET A 1 12.15 -15.32 -6.75
C MET A 1 11.68 -13.95 -6.29
N THR A 2 12.51 -13.22 -5.55
CA THR A 2 12.12 -11.92 -4.97
C THR A 2 12.41 -10.82 -5.99
N LEU A 3 11.36 -10.15 -6.44
CA LEU A 3 11.47 -9.08 -7.44
C LEU A 3 11.73 -7.75 -6.72
N ILE A 4 12.99 -7.33 -6.71
CA ILE A 4 13.43 -6.04 -6.17
C ILE A 4 13.53 -5.03 -7.32
N TRP A 5 12.99 -3.83 -7.09
CA TRP A 5 12.88 -2.79 -8.10
C TRP A 5 13.49 -1.48 -7.62
N ASP A 6 14.07 -0.76 -8.57
CA ASP A 6 14.35 0.67 -8.40
C ASP A 6 13.04 1.47 -8.51
N LYS A 7 12.84 2.42 -7.61
CA LYS A 7 11.59 3.20 -7.53
C LYS A 7 11.31 4.03 -8.79
N GLN A 8 12.33 4.55 -9.47
CA GLN A 8 12.14 5.27 -10.74
C GLN A 8 11.63 4.31 -11.81
N LYS A 9 12.20 3.10 -11.89
CA LYS A 9 11.71 2.06 -12.81
C LYS A 9 10.27 1.66 -12.51
N VAL A 10 9.87 1.60 -11.23
CA VAL A 10 8.47 1.37 -10.84
C VAL A 10 7.54 2.46 -11.39
N LEU A 11 7.95 3.73 -11.28
CA LEU A 11 7.17 4.85 -11.80
C LEU A 11 7.06 4.87 -13.33
N GLU A 12 8.02 4.26 -14.04
CA GLU A 12 8.05 4.14 -15.50
C GLU A 12 7.23 2.96 -16.05
N ILE A 13 6.64 2.12 -15.19
CA ILE A 13 5.81 0.99 -15.63
C ILE A 13 4.61 1.53 -16.43
N ASP A 14 4.57 1.14 -17.70
CA ASP A 14 3.43 1.39 -18.58
C ASP A 14 2.30 0.40 -18.27
N VAL A 15 1.43 0.79 -17.34
CA VAL A 15 0.26 0.00 -16.94
C VAL A 15 -0.75 -0.18 -18.08
N GLU A 16 -0.75 0.73 -19.06
CA GLU A 16 -1.67 0.69 -20.21
C GLU A 16 -1.28 -0.39 -21.22
N LYS A 17 0.00 -0.78 -21.26
CA LYS A 17 0.49 -1.90 -22.07
C LYS A 17 -0.25 -3.21 -21.77
N TYR A 18 -0.75 -3.37 -20.55
CA TYR A 18 -1.45 -4.57 -20.08
C TYR A 18 -2.97 -4.35 -19.94
N ARG A 19 -3.52 -3.29 -20.55
CA ARG A 19 -4.97 -3.09 -20.59
C ARG A 19 -5.67 -4.25 -21.31
N GLY A 20 -6.66 -4.84 -20.66
CA GLY A 20 -7.38 -6.01 -21.19
C GLY A 20 -6.58 -7.31 -21.11
N VAL A 21 -5.47 -7.32 -20.36
CA VAL A 21 -4.74 -8.53 -19.99
C VAL A 21 -5.25 -8.98 -18.62
N HIS A 22 -5.52 -10.28 -18.49
CA HIS A 22 -6.20 -10.85 -17.35
C HIS A 22 -5.52 -12.12 -16.85
N GLY A 23 -5.68 -12.39 -15.55
CA GLY A 23 -5.23 -13.61 -14.89
C GLY A 23 -3.73 -13.87 -15.07
N ASP A 24 -3.39 -15.10 -15.46
CA ASP A 24 -2.01 -15.58 -15.58
C ASP A 24 -1.19 -14.87 -16.68
N ASN A 25 -1.82 -14.04 -17.50
CA ASN A 25 -1.12 -13.27 -18.54
C ASN A 25 -0.55 -11.95 -18.02
N CYS A 26 -0.86 -11.58 -16.77
CA CYS A 26 -0.25 -10.42 -16.14
C CYS A 26 1.23 -10.67 -15.84
N PRO A 27 2.07 -9.63 -15.88
CA PRO A 27 3.46 -9.79 -15.50
C PRO A 27 3.58 -10.26 -14.05
N GLU A 28 4.59 -11.06 -13.72
CA GLU A 28 4.76 -11.64 -12.37
C GLU A 28 4.75 -10.59 -11.23
N TYR A 29 5.21 -9.37 -11.53
CA TYR A 29 5.23 -8.24 -10.60
C TYR A 29 3.90 -7.48 -10.49
N SER A 30 2.87 -7.86 -11.24
CA SER A 30 1.49 -7.36 -11.10
C SER A 30 0.80 -8.05 -9.93
N LYS A 31 1.21 -7.70 -8.71
CA LYS A 31 0.59 -8.16 -7.47
C LYS A 31 -0.04 -6.97 -6.75
N SER A 32 -1.30 -7.11 -6.35
CA SER A 32 -2.07 -6.09 -5.62
C SER A 32 -2.99 -6.73 -4.59
N ASP A 33 -3.43 -5.91 -3.65
CA ASP A 33 -4.48 -6.19 -2.66
C ASP A 33 -5.87 -6.38 -3.29
N ILE A 34 -6.03 -5.90 -4.52
CA ILE A 34 -7.29 -5.92 -5.26
C ILE A 34 -7.17 -6.95 -6.36
N SER A 35 -7.89 -8.06 -6.22
CA SER A 35 -8.15 -8.97 -7.32
C SER A 35 -9.21 -8.37 -8.23
N SER A 36 -8.78 -7.66 -9.28
CA SER A 36 -9.66 -7.35 -10.41
C SER A 36 -9.52 -8.43 -11.46
N ASN A 37 -10.63 -9.01 -11.89
CA ASN A 37 -10.63 -9.92 -13.05
C ASN A 37 -10.38 -9.16 -14.37
N ASP A 38 -10.41 -7.81 -14.35
CA ASP A 38 -10.48 -6.99 -15.55
C ASP A 38 -9.15 -6.28 -15.90
N TRP A 39 -8.12 -6.34 -15.04
CA TRP A 39 -6.81 -5.75 -15.33
C TRP A 39 -5.69 -6.25 -14.41
N CYS A 40 -4.45 -6.10 -14.87
CA CYS A 40 -3.24 -6.26 -14.06
C CYS A 40 -3.10 -5.11 -13.06
N ASN A 41 -3.02 -5.43 -11.77
CA ASN A 41 -2.89 -4.46 -10.69
C ASN A 41 -1.48 -4.50 -10.09
N TYR A 42 -0.98 -3.34 -9.67
CA TYR A 42 0.40 -3.17 -9.24
C TYR A 42 0.45 -2.58 -7.84
N SER A 43 1.22 -3.19 -6.94
CA SER A 43 1.47 -2.67 -5.60
C SER A 43 2.90 -2.99 -5.17
N PHE A 44 3.71 -1.93 -5.09
CA PHE A 44 5.09 -1.99 -4.65
C PHE A 44 5.25 -1.19 -3.37
N TYR A 45 5.89 -1.77 -2.37
CA TYR A 45 6.20 -1.10 -1.11
C TYR A 45 7.68 -0.75 -1.09
N CYS A 46 8.00 0.48 -0.73
CA CYS A 46 9.33 1.05 -0.91
C CYS A 46 9.98 1.45 0.40
N LYS A 47 11.27 1.15 0.52
CA LYS A 47 12.18 1.66 1.55
C LYS A 47 13.27 2.49 0.87
N GLY A 48 13.14 3.82 0.93
CA GLY A 48 13.96 4.71 0.11
C GLY A 48 13.65 4.53 -1.38
N ASP A 49 14.68 4.23 -2.17
CA ASP A 49 14.58 4.04 -3.63
C ASP A 49 14.43 2.58 -4.05
N ILE A 50 14.38 1.65 -3.09
CA ILE A 50 14.21 0.22 -3.36
C ILE A 50 12.78 -0.18 -3.03
N CYS A 51 12.13 -0.89 -3.94
CA CYS A 51 10.75 -1.34 -3.81
C CYS A 51 10.62 -2.84 -4.06
N ALA A 52 9.60 -3.45 -3.47
CA ALA A 52 9.25 -4.85 -3.68
C ALA A 52 7.73 -5.07 -3.57
N THR A 53 7.24 -6.12 -4.22
CA THR A 53 5.85 -6.58 -4.06
C THR A 53 5.75 -7.49 -2.84
N LYS A 54 4.67 -7.38 -2.07
CA LYS A 54 4.46 -8.25 -0.91
C LYS A 54 4.10 -9.69 -1.30
N ASN A 55 4.38 -10.62 -0.41
CA ASN A 55 3.91 -12.00 -0.48
C ASN A 55 2.52 -12.16 0.16
N GLU A 56 2.03 -13.40 0.23
CA GLU A 56 0.73 -13.73 0.82
C GLU A 56 0.63 -13.36 2.32
N ASP A 57 1.76 -13.24 3.01
CA ASP A 57 1.84 -12.91 4.44
C ASP A 57 1.98 -11.41 4.71
N ASN A 58 1.74 -10.59 3.68
CA ASN A 58 1.90 -9.14 3.72
C ASN A 58 3.30 -8.69 4.13
N VAL A 59 4.31 -9.43 3.66
CA VAL A 59 5.72 -9.15 3.89
C VAL A 59 6.41 -8.86 2.57
N ILE A 60 7.29 -7.86 2.56
CA ILE A 60 8.26 -7.67 1.48
C ILE A 60 9.64 -8.15 1.92
N GLN A 61 10.40 -8.63 0.93
CA GLN A 61 11.79 -9.00 1.08
C GLN A 61 12.65 -7.96 0.35
N LEU A 62 13.54 -7.30 1.07
CA LEU A 62 14.49 -6.35 0.53
C LEU A 62 15.91 -6.85 0.82
N GLN A 63 16.79 -6.77 -0.16
CA GLN A 63 18.19 -7.08 0.06
C GLN A 63 18.88 -5.84 0.63
N GLY A 64 19.41 -5.96 1.84
CA GLY A 64 20.20 -4.90 2.48
C GLY A 64 21.57 -4.72 1.83
N ASN A 65 22.42 -3.91 2.46
CA ASN A 65 23.80 -3.70 2.00
C ASN A 65 24.72 -4.92 2.20
N SER A 66 24.36 -5.81 3.12
CA SER A 66 24.92 -7.15 3.24
C SER A 66 24.07 -8.10 2.40
N ASN A 67 24.61 -9.22 1.92
CA ASN A 67 23.86 -10.25 1.15
C ASN A 67 22.72 -10.94 1.96
N ILE A 68 22.21 -10.31 3.01
CA ILE A 68 21.11 -10.74 3.86
C ILE A 68 19.82 -10.15 3.29
N ILE A 69 18.85 -11.03 3.05
CA ILE A 69 17.48 -10.64 2.72
C ILE A 69 16.77 -10.30 4.04
N GLU A 70 16.31 -9.07 4.15
CA GLU A 70 15.53 -8.59 5.28
C GLU A 70 14.04 -8.61 4.94
N GLU A 71 13.23 -9.04 5.89
CA GLU A 71 11.78 -9.15 5.77
C GLU A 71 11.08 -8.03 6.53
N TYR A 72 10.12 -7.39 5.88
CA TYR A 72 9.36 -6.29 6.44
C TYR A 72 7.86 -6.50 6.25
N ILE A 73 7.11 -6.48 7.35
CA ILE A 73 5.65 -6.40 7.34
C ILE A 73 5.24 -5.02 6.82
N VAL A 74 4.38 -4.99 5.80
CA VAL A 74 3.96 -3.74 5.15
C VAL A 74 2.58 -3.25 5.59
N ASP A 75 1.81 -4.10 6.26
CA ASP A 75 0.55 -3.69 6.88
C ASP A 75 0.85 -2.66 7.97
N VAL A 76 0.09 -1.57 7.97
CA VAL A 76 0.24 -0.50 8.95
C VAL A 76 -1.13 -0.18 9.51
N CYS A 77 -1.19 0.04 10.82
CA CYS A 77 -2.39 0.52 11.47
C CYS A 77 -2.21 1.93 12.01
N GLU A 78 -3.21 2.77 11.75
CA GLU A 78 -3.26 4.09 12.34
C GLU A 78 -3.35 3.95 13.86
N SER A 79 -2.40 4.52 14.59
CA SER A 79 -2.30 4.39 16.05
C SER A 79 -3.57 4.80 16.81
N ASN A 80 -4.42 5.62 16.20
CA ASN A 80 -5.67 6.12 16.78
C ASN A 80 -6.83 5.11 16.68
N LYS A 81 -6.72 4.08 15.84
CA LYS A 81 -7.77 3.07 15.56
C LYS A 81 -7.61 1.77 16.35
N PHE A 82 -6.56 1.67 17.16
CA PHE A 82 -6.27 0.52 18.02
C PHE A 82 -7.41 0.22 19.03
N ALA A 83 -8.16 1.23 19.44
CA ALA A 83 -9.24 1.09 20.41
C ALA A 83 -10.54 0.48 19.85
N ASN A 84 -10.71 0.42 18.52
CA ASN A 84 -12.00 0.12 17.89
C ASN A 84 -12.00 -1.17 17.03
N SER A 85 -11.07 -2.11 17.24
CA SER A 85 -11.01 -3.42 16.55
C SER A 85 -10.90 -3.40 15.01
N GLY A 86 -10.66 -2.23 14.40
CA GLY A 86 -10.64 -2.07 12.94
C GLY A 86 -9.29 -2.30 12.27
N CYS A 87 -8.29 -2.75 13.02
CA CYS A 87 -6.96 -3.04 12.53
C CYS A 87 -6.76 -4.55 12.49
N TYR A 88 -6.73 -5.13 11.28
CA TYR A 88 -6.39 -6.53 11.06
C TYR A 88 -5.00 -6.60 10.42
N GLN A 89 -4.08 -7.29 11.09
CA GLN A 89 -2.76 -7.60 10.57
C GLN A 89 -2.61 -9.11 10.53
N LYS A 90 -2.24 -9.64 9.36
CA LYS A 90 -2.13 -11.10 9.17
C LYS A 90 -0.94 -11.69 9.93
N THR A 91 0.20 -11.01 9.84
CA THR A 91 1.48 -11.48 10.40
C THR A 91 1.88 -10.60 11.59
N PRO A 92 1.98 -11.14 12.83
CA PRO A 92 2.33 -10.33 13.99
C PRO A 92 3.80 -9.88 13.95
N CYS A 93 4.06 -8.65 14.39
CA CYS A 93 5.44 -8.18 14.61
C CYS A 93 5.94 -8.56 16.01
N THR A 94 7.25 -8.76 16.16
CA THR A 94 7.89 -9.04 17.46
C THR A 94 8.89 -7.95 17.88
N SER A 95 9.28 -7.08 16.94
CA SER A 95 10.14 -5.92 17.15
C SER A 95 9.79 -4.82 16.17
N ASP A 96 10.23 -3.59 16.45
CA ASP A 96 10.04 -2.44 15.56
C ASP A 96 10.61 -2.70 14.16
N SER A 97 11.77 -3.34 14.08
CA SER A 97 12.47 -3.61 12.82
C SER A 97 11.76 -4.61 11.91
N HIS A 98 10.82 -5.40 12.42
CA HIS A 98 9.97 -6.26 11.59
C HIS A 98 8.97 -5.46 10.76
N CYS A 99 8.63 -4.24 11.17
CA CYS A 99 7.69 -3.39 10.47
C CYS A 99 8.43 -2.50 9.49
N LEU A 100 7.89 -2.33 8.28
CA LEU A 100 8.41 -1.34 7.35
C LEU A 100 8.27 0.09 7.90
N SER A 101 7.28 0.32 8.76
CA SER A 101 7.12 1.58 9.52
C SER A 101 8.14 1.75 10.66
N ASN A 102 8.97 0.74 10.92
CA ASN A 102 9.88 0.68 12.05
C ASN A 102 9.20 0.95 13.40
N LYS A 103 7.98 0.42 13.58
CA LYS A 103 7.21 0.58 14.82
C LYS A 103 6.21 -0.55 15.03
N CYS A 104 6.44 -1.33 16.07
CA CYS A 104 5.61 -2.45 16.50
C CYS A 104 4.99 -2.15 17.86
N LEU A 105 3.67 -2.25 17.96
CA LEU A 105 2.92 -2.08 19.21
C LEU A 105 1.93 -3.22 19.37
N ASN A 106 2.00 -3.93 20.49
CA ASN A 106 1.10 -5.07 20.80
C ASN A 106 1.00 -6.08 19.66
N SER A 107 2.15 -6.44 19.08
CA SER A 107 2.27 -7.36 17.94
C SER A 107 1.68 -6.87 16.62
N THR A 108 1.43 -5.57 16.48
CA THR A 108 0.93 -4.93 15.25
C THR A 108 1.84 -3.78 14.81
N CYS A 109 2.10 -3.69 13.52
CA CYS A 109 2.81 -2.58 12.92
C CYS A 109 1.91 -1.33 12.88
N VAL A 110 2.42 -0.23 13.42
CA VAL A 110 1.66 1.03 13.50
C VAL A 110 2.32 2.13 12.71
N SER A 111 1.51 3.12 12.29
CA SER A 111 1.97 4.29 11.56
C SER A 111 3.08 5.01 12.31
N ASN A 112 4.15 5.35 11.59
CA ASN A 112 5.30 6.08 12.14
C ASN A 112 5.64 7.26 11.24
N LYS A 113 5.50 8.48 11.77
CA LYS A 113 5.74 9.70 10.99
C LYS A 113 7.20 9.86 10.55
N ASP A 114 8.14 9.29 11.30
CA ASP A 114 9.56 9.38 10.99
C ASP A 114 10.00 8.31 9.97
N SER A 115 9.19 7.27 9.78
CA SER A 115 9.42 6.20 8.81
C SER A 115 8.09 5.74 8.21
N PRO A 116 7.40 6.58 7.42
CA PRO A 116 6.11 6.22 6.86
C PRO A 116 6.26 5.13 5.80
N VAL A 117 5.27 4.24 5.71
CA VAL A 117 5.27 3.22 4.67
C VAL A 117 4.78 3.81 3.35
N ILE A 118 5.65 3.74 2.34
CA ILE A 118 5.37 4.23 0.99
C ILE A 118 4.96 3.06 0.10
N LYS A 119 3.80 3.20 -0.54
CA LYS A 119 3.26 2.29 -1.55
C LYS A 119 3.22 3.02 -2.90
N CYS A 120 3.69 2.35 -3.94
CA CYS A 120 3.52 2.74 -5.33
C CYS A 120 2.51 1.79 -5.97
N MET A 121 1.39 2.32 -6.44
CA MET A 121 0.33 1.53 -7.05
C MET A 121 -0.22 2.18 -8.31
N ASP A 122 -0.86 1.38 -9.14
CA ASP A 122 -1.58 1.89 -10.30
C ASP A 122 -2.84 2.64 -9.87
N ASN A 123 -2.97 3.86 -10.39
CA ASN A 123 -4.16 4.67 -10.26
C ASN A 123 -4.75 4.92 -11.63
N TYR A 124 -6.05 4.64 -11.75
CA TYR A 124 -6.82 4.92 -12.95
C TYR A 124 -7.56 6.25 -12.79
N TYR A 125 -7.53 7.05 -13.83
CA TYR A 125 -8.33 8.26 -13.93
C TYR A 125 -9.01 8.31 -15.30
N TYR A 126 -10.20 8.88 -15.32
CA TYR A 126 -10.93 9.09 -16.55
C TYR A 126 -10.55 10.46 -17.12
N ASP A 127 -9.97 10.48 -18.32
CA ASP A 127 -9.74 11.71 -19.06
C ASP A 127 -11.04 12.08 -19.81
N TYR A 128 -11.77 13.05 -19.25
CA TYR A 128 -13.02 13.56 -19.82
C TYR A 128 -12.85 14.24 -21.18
N PHE A 129 -11.66 14.72 -21.53
CA PHE A 129 -11.43 15.34 -22.84
C PHE A 129 -11.22 14.31 -23.94
N THR A 130 -10.57 13.19 -23.62
CA THR A 130 -10.33 12.11 -24.58
C THR A 130 -11.32 10.95 -24.47
N PHE A 131 -12.24 11.01 -23.51
CA PHE A 131 -13.20 9.95 -23.14
C PHE A 131 -12.53 8.59 -22.92
N LYS A 132 -11.30 8.60 -22.41
CA LYS A 132 -10.47 7.40 -22.22
C LYS A 132 -10.03 7.30 -20.77
N GLY A 133 -10.14 6.11 -20.20
CA GLY A 133 -9.41 5.79 -18.98
C GLY A 133 -7.90 5.84 -19.25
N ARG A 134 -7.12 6.27 -18.26
CA ARG A 134 -5.66 6.18 -18.27
C ARG A 134 -5.19 5.73 -16.89
N GLY A 135 -4.29 4.78 -16.86
CA GLY A 135 -3.56 4.34 -15.68
C GLY A 135 -2.18 4.99 -15.61
N LYS A 136 -1.69 5.21 -14.40
CA LYS A 136 -0.28 5.48 -14.14
C LYS A 136 0.08 4.98 -12.76
N ILE A 137 1.34 4.61 -12.55
CA ILE A 137 1.84 4.35 -11.20
C ILE A 137 1.95 5.69 -10.45
N TYR A 138 1.53 5.68 -9.20
CA TYR A 138 1.68 6.77 -8.26
C TYR A 138 2.17 6.24 -6.93
N CYS A 139 3.09 6.98 -6.30
CA CYS A 139 3.63 6.64 -4.99
C CYS A 139 3.13 7.61 -3.94
N GLY A 140 2.70 7.06 -2.80
CA GLY A 140 2.28 7.83 -1.63
C GLY A 140 2.25 6.97 -0.38
N LEU A 141 1.65 7.50 0.68
CA LEU A 141 1.41 6.80 1.93
C LEU A 141 0.48 5.61 1.69
N THR A 142 0.84 4.44 2.24
CA THR A 142 0.03 3.22 2.13
C THR A 142 -1.27 3.31 2.93
N ASP A 143 -2.16 2.34 2.72
CA ASP A 143 -3.35 2.14 3.54
C ASP A 143 -2.97 1.96 5.02
N GLY A 144 -3.69 2.65 5.90
CA GLY A 144 -3.43 2.65 7.35
C GLY A 144 -2.43 3.72 7.83
N GLU A 145 -1.71 4.37 6.91
CA GLU A 145 -1.05 5.65 7.20
C GLU A 145 -2.05 6.80 7.18
N TYR A 146 -1.75 7.87 7.90
CA TYR A 146 -2.57 9.08 7.91
C TYR A 146 -2.15 10.05 6.82
N CYS A 147 -2.97 10.18 5.78
CA CYS A 147 -2.86 11.28 4.82
C CYS A 147 -3.70 12.48 5.28
N LYS A 148 -3.36 13.70 4.84
CA LYS A 148 -4.22 14.89 5.01
C LYS A 148 -4.92 15.29 3.72
N LYS A 149 -4.39 14.85 2.58
CA LYS A 149 -4.83 15.21 1.23
C LYS A 149 -4.72 13.99 0.33
N ASN A 150 -5.57 13.94 -0.69
CA ASN A 150 -5.58 12.87 -1.71
C ASN A 150 -4.17 12.55 -2.22
N ARG A 151 -3.43 13.57 -2.66
CA ARG A 151 -2.05 13.47 -3.17
C ARG A 151 -0.99 13.00 -2.17
N GLU A 152 -1.35 12.74 -0.92
CA GLU A 152 -0.42 12.16 0.05
C GLU A 152 -0.57 10.64 0.09
N CYS A 153 -1.73 10.10 -0.29
CA CYS A 153 -1.99 8.66 -0.30
C CYS A 153 -1.58 8.02 -1.62
N ALA A 154 -1.15 6.76 -1.56
CA ALA A 154 -0.80 5.95 -2.74
C ALA A 154 -1.98 5.78 -3.71
N SER A 155 -3.20 5.68 -3.18
CA SER A 155 -4.45 5.65 -3.97
C SER A 155 -4.78 6.98 -4.66
N ASN A 156 -4.06 8.06 -4.32
CA ASN A 156 -4.43 9.43 -4.66
C ASN A 156 -5.87 9.80 -4.23
N GLU A 157 -6.40 9.13 -3.21
CA GLU A 157 -7.71 9.36 -2.61
C GLU A 157 -7.58 9.36 -1.09
N PHE A 158 -8.01 10.44 -0.45
CA PHE A 158 -8.03 10.51 1.00
C PHE A 158 -9.25 9.75 1.53
N CYS A 159 -9.01 8.71 2.33
CA CYS A 159 -10.07 8.07 3.12
C CYS A 159 -10.49 8.98 4.28
N THR A 160 -11.43 9.90 4.05
CA THR A 160 -12.23 10.44 5.15
C THR A 160 -13.06 9.30 5.74
N VAL A 161 -12.70 8.82 6.92
CA VAL A 161 -13.65 8.08 7.75
C VAL A 161 -14.80 9.04 8.03
N VAL A 162 -15.95 8.82 7.39
CA VAL A 162 -17.19 9.46 7.80
C VAL A 162 -17.50 8.96 9.21
N VAL A 163 -17.18 9.74 10.23
CA VAL A 163 -17.65 9.49 11.58
C VAL A 163 -19.17 9.72 11.55
N VAL A 164 -19.94 8.64 11.45
CA VAL A 164 -21.39 8.70 11.69
C VAL A 164 -21.57 8.99 13.17
N ILE A 165 -21.68 10.28 13.53
CA ILE A 165 -22.09 10.68 14.87
C ILE A 165 -23.56 10.26 15.00
N LYS A 166 -23.83 9.11 15.63
CA LYS A 166 -25.18 8.80 16.12
C LYS A 166 -25.50 9.81 17.23
N ALA A 167 -26.26 10.85 16.89
CA ALA A 167 -26.86 11.73 17.87
C ALA A 167 -27.80 10.88 18.77
N LYS A 168 -27.43 10.72 20.04
CA LYS A 168 -28.37 10.24 21.07
C LYS A 168 -29.45 11.31 21.20
N LYS A 169 -30.66 10.99 20.75
CA LYS A 169 -31.85 11.79 21.03
C LYS A 169 -32.24 11.53 22.49
N GLU A 170 -31.75 12.36 23.40
CA GLU A 170 -32.33 12.46 24.74
C GLU A 170 -33.65 13.21 24.59
N ILE A 171 -34.75 12.47 24.76
CA ILE A 171 -36.09 13.02 24.90
C ILE A 171 -36.32 13.13 26.41
N LEU A 172 -36.32 14.37 26.91
CA LEU A 172 -36.98 14.76 28.15
C LEU A 172 -38.48 14.97 27.87
#